data_AF-A0A078IYI5-F1
#
_entry.id   AF-A0A078IYI5-F1
#
_cell.length_a   1.000
_cell.length_b   1.000
_cell.length_c   1.000
_cell.angle_alpha   90.00
_cell.angle_beta   90.00
_cell.angle_gamma   90.00
#
_symmetry.space_group_name_H-M   'P 1'
#
loop_
_entity.id
_entity.type
_entity.pdbx_description
1 polymer ?
#
loop_
_entity_poly.entity_id
_entity_poly.type
_entity_poly.pdbx_seq_one_letter_code
_entity_poly.pdbx_strand_id
1 'polypeptide(L)' 'MLKVEYSTRFRDKEKRTKKLQESVSIHSIRPQPPPGDTKGFELMDKVEAYHNDG' A
#
# COMPACT_ATOMS: atom_id res chain seq x y z
N MET A 1 9.51 -17.03 2.01
CA MET A 1 8.57 -16.11 2.70
C MET A 1 9.39 -14.95 3.25
N LEU A 2 8.90 -13.71 3.13
CA LEU A 2 9.52 -12.50 3.67
C LEU A 2 8.62 -11.88 4.72
N LYS A 3 9.21 -11.30 5.76
CA LYS A 3 8.47 -10.59 6.80
C LYS A 3 8.39 -9.11 6.44
N VAL A 4 7.18 -8.57 6.37
CA VAL A 4 6.93 -7.16 6.06
C VAL A 4 6.19 -6.48 7.20
N GLU A 5 6.35 -5.16 7.30
CA GLU A 5 5.58 -4.30 8.20
C GLU A 5 4.81 -3.28 7.35
N TYR A 6 3.51 -3.17 7.58
CA TYR A 6 2.66 -2.24 6.85
C TYR A 6 2.86 -0.81 7.35
N SER A 7 3.02 0.14 6.43
CA SER A 7 3.22 1.55 6.76
C SER A 7 2.00 2.20 7.43
N THR A 8 0.80 1.82 7.00
CA THR A 8 -0.47 2.47 7.35
C THR A 8 -1.47 1.54 8.05
N ARG A 9 -1.19 0.23 8.13
CA ARG A 9 -2.05 -0.76 8.83
C ARG A 9 -1.52 -1.07 10.22
N PHE A 10 -2.44 -1.22 11.15
CA PHE A 10 -2.15 -1.50 12.56
C PHE A 10 -2.88 -2.78 13.00
N ARG A 11 -2.30 -3.49 13.96
CA ARG A 11 -2.93 -4.71 14.54
C ARG A 11 -4.29 -4.41 15.17
N ASP A 12 -4.37 -3.25 15.81
CA ASP A 12 -5.59 -2.69 16.37
C ASP A 12 -5.86 -1.38 15.63
N LYS A 13 -6.97 -1.32 14.89
CA LYS A 13 -7.32 -0.17 14.05
C LYS A 13 -7.67 1.07 14.87
N GLU A 14 -8.20 0.90 16.07
CA GLU A 14 -8.62 2.02 16.93
C GLU A 14 -7.42 2.59 17.68
N LYS A 15 -6.59 1.72 18.25
CA LYS A 15 -5.44 2.16 19.07
C LYS A 15 -4.28 2.69 18.24
N ARG A 16 -4.09 2.17 17.02
CA ARG A 16 -3.02 2.56 16.08
C ARG A 16 -1.60 2.61 16.70
N THR A 17 -1.35 1.80 17.74
CA THR A 17 -0.09 1.81 18.48
C THR A 17 0.96 0.87 17.91
N LYS A 18 0.53 -0.22 17.26
CA LYS A 18 1.43 -1.26 16.73
C LYS A 18 1.08 -1.60 15.30
N LYS A 19 2.03 -1.36 14.39
CA LYS A 19 1.90 -1.68 12.97
C LYS A 19 1.72 -3.19 12.76
N LEU A 20 0.95 -3.52 11.73
CA LEU A 20 0.71 -4.90 11.32
C LEU A 20 1.97 -5.46 10.66
N GLN A 21 2.33 -6.69 11.03
CA GLN A 21 3.46 -7.42 10.44
C GLN A 21 2.97 -8.77 9.93
N GLU A 22 3.39 -9.16 8.74
CA GLU A 22 2.95 -10.40 8.08
C GLU A 22 4.12 -11.11 7.40
N SER A 23 4.00 -12.43 7.26
CA SER A 23 4.89 -13.26 6.45
C SER A 23 4.23 -13.49 5.09
N VAL A 24 4.81 -12.98 4.02
CA VAL A 24 4.24 -13.00 2.67
C VAL A 24 5.17 -13.68 1.66
N SER A 25 4.63 -14.11 0.51
CA SER A 25 5.41 -14.63 -0.61
C SER A 25 6.11 -13.49 -1.37
N ILE A 26 7.25 -13.78 -1.98
CA ILE A 26 8.01 -12.79 -2.78
C ILE A 26 7.15 -12.26 -3.95
N HIS A 27 6.31 -13.12 -4.52
CA HIS A 27 5.40 -12.78 -5.63
C HIS A 27 4.31 -11.75 -5.23
N SER A 28 4.11 -11.50 -3.94
CA SER A 28 3.13 -10.54 -3.42
C SER A 28 3.74 -9.15 -3.12
N ILE A 29 5.03 -8.94 -3.45
CA ILE A 29 5.76 -7.71 -3.17
C ILE A 29 6.26 -7.11 -4.47
N ARG A 30 6.18 -5.78 -4.60
CA ARG A 30 6.83 -5.00 -5.65
C ARG A 30 7.56 -3.79 -5.05
N PRO A 31 8.58 -3.24 -5.72
CA PRO A 31 9.08 -1.90 -5.40
C PRO A 31 7.97 -0.85 -5.51
N GLN A 32 8.13 0.28 -4.83
CA GLN A 32 7.23 1.42 -4.97
C GLN A 32 7.20 1.88 -6.44
N PRO A 33 6.02 2.09 -7.04
CA PRO A 33 5.92 2.66 -8.38
C PRO A 33 6.67 4.00 -8.45
N PRO A 34 7.25 4.36 -9.62
CA PRO A 34 7.82 5.68 -9.81
C PRO A 34 6.82 6.80 -9.45
N PRO A 35 7.29 7.98 -9.03
CA PRO A 35 6.42 9.14 -8.84
C PRO A 35 5.59 9.40 -10.10
N GLY A 36 4.32 9.77 -9.91
CA GLY A 36 3.40 9.99 -11.03
C GLY A 36 3.84 11.14 -11.94
N ASP A 37 3.46 11.03 -13.22
CA ASP A 37 3.64 12.11 -14.19
C ASP A 37 2.77 13.32 -13.82
N THR A 38 3.20 14.52 -14.22
CA THR A 38 2.43 15.77 -14.02
C THR A 38 1.24 15.91 -14.97
N LYS A 39 0.93 14.88 -15.77
CA LYS A 39 -0.21 14.90 -16.68
C LYS A 39 -1.50 14.62 -15.91
N GLY A 40 -2.58 15.30 -16.28
CA GLY A 40 -3.90 15.02 -15.72
C GLY A 40 -4.42 13.65 -16.17
N PHE A 41 -5.38 13.10 -15.42
CA PHE A 41 -6.11 11.90 -15.81
C PHE A 41 -7.24 12.24 -16.78
N GLU A 42 -7.52 11.32 -17.69
CA GLU A 42 -8.65 11.37 -18.61
C GLU A 42 -9.78 10.42 -18.17
N LEU A 43 -10.97 10.58 -18.76
CA LEU A 43 -12.09 9.68 -18.53
C LEU A 43 -11.69 8.26 -18.97
N MET A 44 -12.00 7.27 -18.15
CA MET A 44 -11.65 5.84 -18.33
C MET A 44 -10.18 5.48 -18.05
N ASP A 45 -9.34 6.41 -17.60
CA ASP A 45 -7.99 6.07 -17.18
C ASP A 45 -8.01 5.06 -16.01
N LYS A 46 -7.19 4.01 -16.15
CA LYS A 46 -7.01 3.03 -15.10
C LYS A 46 -6.02 3.59 -14.08
N VAL A 47 -6.55 3.99 -12.93
CA VAL A 47 -5.78 4.58 -11.83
C VAL A 47 -5.87 3.74 -10.57
N GLU A 48 -4.88 3.90 -9.69
CA GLU A 48 -4.93 3.43 -8.30
C GLU A 48 -5.36 4.61 -7.42
N ALA A 49 -6.47 4.49 -6.70
CA ALA A 49 -6.94 5.51 -5.77
C ALA A 49 -6.56 5.13 -4.35
N TYR A 50 -5.87 6.01 -3.64
CA TYR A 50 -5.56 5.80 -2.23
C TYR A 50 -6.81 5.94 -1.37
N HIS A 51 -7.33 4.83 -0.83
CA HIS A 51 -8.59 4.82 -0.08
C HIS A 51 -8.56 3.82 1.07
N ASN A 52 -8.94 4.27 2.27
CA ASN A 52 -8.84 3.47 3.50
C ASN A 52 -7.43 2.91 3.73
N ASP A 53 -6.40 3.76 3.70
CA ASP A 53 -5.00 3.43 4.00
C ASP A 53 -4.26 2.57 2.97
N GLY A 54 -4.75 2.48 1.73
CA GLY A 54 -4.07 1.76 0.64
C GLY A 54 -4.80 1.87 -0.68
#